data_AF-A0A256Z1Z3-F1
#
_entry.id   AF-A0A256Z1Z3-F1
#
_cell.length_a   1.000
_cell.length_b   1.000
_cell.length_c   1.000
_cell.angle_alpha   90.00
_cell.angle_beta   90.00
_cell.angle_gamma   90.00
#
_symmetry.space_group_name_H-M   'P 1'
#
loop_
_entity.id
_entity.type
_entity.pdbx_description
1 polymer ?
#
loop_
_entity_poly.entity_id
_entity_poly.type
_entity_poly.pdbx_seq_one_letter_code
_entity_poly.pdbx_strand_id
1 'polypeptide(L)'
;MGEFIRKHISRVAPGHVTLLKNMAELRYGTDFIELFLNEPSKVLDLLINIYGGDEETATFIFKVLFIKPLAMWLGDLSLIEDFMRIIVMKRDNMKFKVLLQALCRE
;
A
#
# COMPACT_ATOMS: atom_id res chain seq x y z
N MET A 1 -9.68 6.08 -6.51
CA MET A 1 -8.39 5.68 -5.90
C MET A 1 -8.23 4.16 -5.76
N GLY A 2 -8.96 3.46 -4.89
CA GLY A 2 -8.73 2.03 -4.62
C GLY A 2 -8.77 1.12 -5.86
N GLU A 3 -9.77 1.31 -6.74
CA GLU A 3 -9.86 0.57 -8.00
C GLU A 3 -8.71 0.85 -8.98
N PHE A 4 -8.17 2.08 -8.97
CA PHE A 4 -7.01 2.43 -9.79
C PHE A 4 -5.76 1.66 -9.32
N ILE A 5 -5.54 1.61 -8.00
CA ILE A 5 -4.42 0.85 -7.40
C ILE A 5 -4.59 -0.64 -7.72
N ARG A 6 -5.79 -1.21 -7.55
CA ARG A 6 -6.06 -2.61 -7.89
C ARG A 6 -5.74 -2.91 -9.35
N LYS A 7 -6.26 -2.11 -10.29
CA LYS A 7 -5.98 -2.28 -11.73
C LYS A 7 -4.50 -2.18 -12.05
N HIS A 8 -3.76 -1.28 -11.39
CA HIS A 8 -2.32 -1.20 -11.53
C HIS A 8 -1.64 -2.50 -11.09
N ILE A 9 -1.96 -3.01 -9.91
CA ILE A 9 -1.39 -4.26 -9.38
C ILE A 9 -1.74 -5.44 -10.30
N SER A 10 -3.00 -5.57 -10.72
CA SER A 10 -3.43 -6.61 -11.68
C SER A 10 -2.62 -6.59 -12.97
N ARG A 11 -2.18 -5.41 -13.43
CA ARG A 11 -1.39 -5.27 -14.65
C ARG A 11 0.09 -5.60 -14.44
N VAL A 12 0.70 -5.12 -13.36
CA VAL A 12 2.15 -5.24 -13.15
C VAL A 12 2.56 -6.52 -12.40
N ALA A 13 1.65 -7.07 -11.61
CA ALA A 13 1.89 -8.21 -10.73
C ALA A 13 0.57 -8.98 -10.51
N PRO A 14 0.00 -9.62 -11.55
CA PRO A 14 -1.33 -10.25 -11.48
C PRO A 14 -1.44 -11.31 -10.37
N GLY A 15 -0.38 -12.10 -10.15
CA GLY A 15 -0.34 -13.11 -9.07
C GLY A 15 -0.46 -12.51 -7.67
N HIS A 16 -0.02 -11.26 -7.48
CA HIS A 16 -0.09 -10.58 -6.19
C HIS A 16 -1.52 -10.21 -5.80
N VAL A 17 -2.43 -10.01 -6.75
CA VAL A 17 -3.82 -9.64 -6.42
C VAL A 17 -4.49 -10.75 -5.62
N THR A 18 -4.42 -11.99 -6.12
CA THR A 18 -5.01 -13.15 -5.44
C THR A 18 -4.30 -13.43 -4.11
N LEU A 19 -2.97 -13.35 -4.09
CA LEU A 19 -2.19 -13.56 -2.87
C LEU A 19 -2.54 -12.53 -1.79
N LEU A 20 -2.51 -11.24 -2.12
CA LEU A 20 -2.80 -10.16 -1.19
C LEU A 20 -4.24 -10.22 -0.69
N LYS A 21 -5.20 -10.50 -1.58
CA LYS A 21 -6.60 -10.70 -1.21
C LYS A 21 -6.74 -11.81 -0.17
N ASN A 22 -6.25 -13.01 -0.48
CA ASN A 22 -6.37 -14.17 0.41
C ASN A 22 -5.68 -13.92 1.76
N MET A 23 -4.49 -13.30 1.75
CA MET A 23 -3.72 -13.05 2.97
C MET A 23 -4.33 -11.95 3.83
N ALA A 24 -4.88 -10.89 3.23
CA ALA A 24 -5.58 -9.84 3.95
C ALA A 24 -6.90 -10.33 4.54
N GLU A 25 -7.68 -11.10 3.77
CA GLU A 25 -8.93 -11.71 4.24
C GLU A 25 -8.67 -12.70 5.39
N LEU A 26 -7.67 -13.58 5.24
CA LEU A 26 -7.34 -14.57 6.26
C LEU A 26 -6.88 -13.92 7.58
N ARG A 27 -6.07 -12.86 7.51
CA ARG A 27 -5.44 -12.27 8.70
C ARG A 27 -6.26 -11.14 9.34
N TYR A 28 -6.99 -10.38 8.55
CA TYR A 28 -7.66 -9.16 8.99
C TYR A 28 -9.16 -9.11 8.63
N GLY A 29 -9.69 -10.09 7.90
CA GLY A 29 -11.10 -10.14 7.53
C GLY A 29 -11.55 -9.03 6.56
N THR A 30 -10.62 -8.40 5.84
CA THR A 30 -10.90 -7.31 4.91
C THR A 30 -10.07 -7.44 3.63
N ASP A 31 -10.50 -6.77 2.55
CA ASP A 31 -9.77 -6.73 1.30
C ASP A 31 -8.48 -5.88 1.41
N PHE A 32 -7.45 -6.29 0.69
CA PHE A 32 -6.12 -5.68 0.79
C PHE A 32 -6.06 -4.20 0.36
N ILE A 33 -6.96 -3.73 -0.51
CA ILE A 33 -7.05 -2.31 -0.88
C ILE A 33 -7.67 -1.51 0.25
N GLU A 34 -8.74 -2.04 0.87
CA GLU A 34 -9.35 -1.40 2.04
C GLU A 34 -8.36 -1.36 3.21
N LEU A 35 -7.63 -2.44 3.43
CA LEU A 35 -6.55 -2.51 4.41
C LEU A 35 -5.44 -1.49 4.12
N PHE A 36 -5.03 -1.34 2.85
CA PHE A 36 -4.02 -0.34 2.48
C PHE A 36 -4.47 1.09 2.76
N LEU A 37 -5.72 1.44 2.41
CA LEU A 37 -6.23 2.79 2.61
C LEU A 37 -6.46 3.11 4.09
N ASN A 38 -6.69 2.10 4.92
CA ASN A 38 -6.98 2.29 6.34
C ASN A 38 -5.77 2.12 7.26
N GLU A 39 -4.95 1.11 7.01
CA GLU A 39 -3.86 0.67 7.85
C GLU A 39 -2.68 0.17 6.99
N PRO A 40 -2.06 1.05 6.19
CA PRO A 40 -1.03 0.66 5.22
C PRO A 40 0.17 -0.04 5.86
N SER A 41 0.49 0.23 7.13
CA SER A 41 1.54 -0.50 7.86
C SER A 41 1.26 -2.00 7.93
N LYS A 42 -0.01 -2.42 8.06
CA LYS A 42 -0.41 -3.83 8.11
C LYS A 42 -0.24 -4.53 6.76
N VAL A 43 -0.38 -3.78 5.66
CA VAL A 43 -0.08 -4.29 4.31
C VAL A 43 1.43 -4.50 4.14
N LEU A 44 2.24 -3.57 4.65
CA LEU A 44 3.69 -3.76 4.68
C LEU A 44 4.07 -4.99 5.53
N ASP A 45 3.44 -5.18 6.68
CA ASP A 45 3.67 -6.37 7.51
C ASP A 45 3.24 -7.67 6.80
N LEU A 46 2.13 -7.65 6.05
CA LEU A 46 1.75 -8.79 5.21
C LEU A 46 2.82 -9.11 4.18
N LEU A 47 3.37 -8.10 3.51
CA LEU A 47 4.44 -8.29 2.53
C LEU A 47 5.70 -8.85 3.19
N ILE A 48 6.13 -8.32 4.35
CA ILE A 48 7.27 -8.86 5.10
C ILE A 48 7.07 -10.35 5.38
N ASN A 49 5.87 -10.75 5.81
CA ASN A 49 5.57 -12.16 6.07
C ASN A 49 5.55 -13.02 4.79
N ILE A 50 4.97 -12.51 3.69
CA ILE A 50 4.96 -13.21 2.39
C ILE A 50 6.39 -13.45 1.90
N TYR A 51 7.30 -12.51 2.13
CA TYR A 51 8.69 -12.57 1.71
C TYR A 51 9.64 -13.12 2.79
N GLY A 52 9.12 -13.91 3.73
CA GLY A 52 9.95 -14.65 4.69
C GLY A 52 10.76 -13.78 5.64
N GLY A 53 10.30 -12.55 5.93
CA GLY A 53 10.99 -11.60 6.79
C GLY A 53 11.92 -10.62 6.06
N ASP A 54 12.05 -10.71 4.74
CA ASP A 54 12.86 -9.77 3.96
C ASP A 54 12.18 -8.39 3.88
N GLU A 55 12.62 -7.47 4.73
CA GLU A 55 12.09 -6.11 4.81
C GLU A 55 12.42 -5.26 3.59
N GLU A 56 13.59 -5.45 2.96
CA GLU A 56 14.00 -4.66 1.79
C GLU A 56 13.12 -5.01 0.60
N THR A 57 12.94 -6.30 0.33
CA THR A 57 12.05 -6.78 -0.73
C THR A 57 10.60 -6.35 -0.46
N ALA A 58 10.10 -6.52 0.78
CA ALA A 58 8.74 -6.10 1.12
C ALA A 58 8.54 -4.59 0.94
N THR A 59 9.50 -3.77 1.35
CA THR A 59 9.48 -2.31 1.20
C THR A 59 9.48 -1.90 -0.28
N PHE A 60 10.31 -2.55 -1.10
CA PHE A 60 10.33 -2.33 -2.55
C PHE A 60 8.99 -2.67 -3.20
N ILE A 61 8.44 -3.85 -2.90
CA ILE A 61 7.16 -4.29 -3.44
C ILE A 61 6.03 -3.36 -2.98
N PHE A 62 6.03 -2.95 -1.71
CA PHE A 62 5.07 -1.99 -1.17
C PHE A 62 5.10 -0.66 -1.94
N LYS A 63 6.30 -0.14 -2.19
CA LYS A 63 6.52 1.08 -2.99
C LYS A 63 5.94 0.95 -4.39
N VAL A 64 6.23 -0.15 -5.08
CA VAL A 64 5.88 -0.34 -6.50
C VAL A 64 4.38 -0.63 -6.68
N LEU A 65 3.79 -1.42 -5.79
CA LEU A 65 2.42 -1.90 -5.93
C LEU A 65 1.38 -0.96 -5.32
N PHE A 66 1.73 -0.18 -4.29
CA PHE A 66 0.76 0.65 -3.57
C PHE A 66 1.11 2.14 -3.62
N ILE A 67 2.31 2.52 -3.20
CA ILE A 67 2.66 3.94 -3.05
C ILE A 67 2.81 4.64 -4.40
N LYS A 68 3.50 4.02 -5.35
CA LYS A 68 3.68 4.56 -6.70
C LYS A 68 2.33 4.80 -7.41
N PRO A 69 1.41 3.83 -7.52
CA PRO A 69 0.11 4.09 -8.15
C PRO A 69 -0.76 5.07 -7.35
N LEU A 70 -0.61 5.16 -6.02
CA LEU A 70 -1.27 6.20 -5.23
C LEU A 70 -0.76 7.59 -5.64
N ALA A 71 0.55 7.79 -5.68
CA ALA A 71 1.17 9.05 -6.10
C ALA A 71 0.81 9.41 -7.54
N MET A 72 0.79 8.44 -8.45
CA MET A 72 0.30 8.63 -9.83
C MET A 72 -1.16 9.06 -9.87
N TRP A 73 -2.02 8.47 -9.04
CA TRP A 73 -3.43 8.83 -8.97
C TRP A 73 -3.64 10.26 -8.44
N LEU A 74 -2.80 10.69 -7.50
CA LEU A 74 -2.76 12.05 -6.96
C LEU A 74 -2.10 13.07 -7.91
N GLY A 75 -1.49 12.62 -9.01
CA GLY A 75 -0.83 13.49 -9.98
C GLY A 75 0.55 14.02 -9.54
N ASP A 76 1.08 13.55 -8.41
CA ASP A 76 2.36 14.03 -7.87
C ASP A 76 3.24 12.86 -7.39
N LEU A 77 4.31 12.60 -8.13
CA LEU A 77 5.27 11.54 -7.82
C LEU A 77 6.24 11.91 -6.68
N SER A 78 6.36 13.19 -6.32
CA SER A 78 7.21 13.62 -5.20
C SER A 78 6.69 13.08 -3.86
N LEU A 79 5.37 12.83 -3.76
CA LEU A 79 4.70 12.25 -2.60
C LEU A 79 5.15 10.83 -2.25
N ILE A 80 5.84 10.12 -3.17
CA ILE A 80 6.31 8.75 -2.91
C ILE A 80 7.21 8.72 -1.68
N GLU A 81 8.16 9.66 -1.58
CA GLU A 81 9.10 9.68 -0.45
C GLU A 81 8.41 9.98 0.87
N ASP A 82 7.42 10.88 0.86
CA ASP A 82 6.64 11.24 2.03
C ASP A 82 5.81 10.07 2.55
N PHE A 83 5.07 9.40 1.67
CA PHE A 83 4.28 8.24 2.06
C PHE A 83 5.16 7.08 2.54
N MET A 84 6.28 6.82 1.86
CA MET A 84 7.23 5.80 2.29
C MET A 84 7.81 6.12 3.67
N ARG A 85 8.19 7.37 3.92
CA ARG A 85 8.70 7.81 5.23
C ARG A 85 7.64 7.67 6.33
N ILE A 86 6.39 8.02 6.06
CA ILE A 86 5.29 7.92 7.02
C ILE A 86 4.99 6.45 7.36
N ILE A 87 4.91 5.58 6.36
CA ILE A 87 4.45 4.21 6.55
C ILE A 87 5.60 3.27 6.92
N VAL A 88 6.69 3.28 6.17
CA VAL A 88 7.79 2.31 6.34
C VAL A 88 8.62 2.67 7.57
N MET A 89 9.00 3.94 7.73
CA MET A 89 9.89 4.35 8.83
C MET A 89 9.14 4.59 10.13
N LYS A 90 7.94 5.21 10.06
CA LYS A 90 7.20 5.64 11.26
C LYS A 90 6.00 4.78 11.60
N ARG A 91 5.55 3.89 10.70
CA ARG A 91 4.35 3.06 10.86
C ARG A 91 3.11 3.86 11.25
N ASP A 92 3.03 5.12 10.78
CA ASP A 92 2.05 6.10 11.23
C ASP A 92 0.84 6.14 10.29
N ASN A 93 -0.08 5.20 10.49
CA ASN A 93 -1.32 5.06 9.71
C ASN A 93 -2.23 6.30 9.83
N MET A 94 -2.23 6.97 10.98
CA MET A 94 -3.06 8.16 11.19
C MET A 94 -2.54 9.33 10.37
N LYS A 95 -1.23 9.60 10.39
CA LYS A 95 -0.62 10.64 9.56
C LYS A 95 -0.78 10.37 8.08
N PHE A 96 -0.70 9.10 7.66
CA PHE A 96 -1.01 8.71 6.28
C PHE A 96 -2.45 9.09 5.91
N LYS A 97 -3.45 8.72 6.74
CA LYS A 97 -4.86 9.08 6.50
C LYS A 97 -5.08 10.58 6.42
N VAL A 98 -4.50 11.35 7.35
CA VAL A 98 -4.65 12.82 7.38
C VAL A 98 -4.08 13.44 6.10
N LEU A 99 -2.87 13.05 5.70
CA LEU A 99 -2.25 13.55 4.47
C LEU A 99 -3.09 13.16 3.24
N LEU A 100 -3.52 11.91 3.15
CA LEU A 100 -4.32 11.42 2.03
C LEU A 100 -5.65 12.17 1.91
N GLN A 101 -6.32 12.44 3.04
CA GLN A 101 -7.56 13.21 3.07
C GLN A 101 -7.37 14.66 2.67
N ALA A 102 -6.25 15.29 3.06
CA ALA A 102 -5.93 16.65 2.65
C ALA A 102 -5.76 16.73 1.12
N LEU A 103 -5.00 15.80 0.55
CA LEU A 103 -4.72 15.75 -0.89
C LEU A 103 -5.92 15.34 -1.76
N CYS A 104 -6.90 14.63 -1.21
CA CYS A 104 -8.13 14.27 -1.95
C CYS A 104 -9.24 15.34 -1.90
N ARG A 105 -9.06 16.41 -1.11
CA ARG A 105 -10.04 17.50 -0.96
C ARG A 105 -9.78 18.66 -1.93
N GLU A 106 -8.62 18.66 -2.58
CA GLU A 106 -8.24 19.55 -3.68
C GLU A 106 -8.63 18.93 -5.02
#